data_AF-A0A2G6Q805-F1
#
_entry.id   AF-A0A2G6Q805-F1
#
_cell.length_a   1.000
_cell.length_b   1.000
_cell.length_c   1.000
_cell.angle_alpha   90.00
_cell.angle_beta   90.00
_cell.angle_gamma   90.00
#
_symmetry.space_group_name_H-M   'P 1'
#
loop_
_entity.id
_entity.type
_entity.pdbx_description
1 polymer ?
#
loop_
_entity_poly.entity_id
_entity_poly.type
_entity_poly.pdbx_seq_one_letter_code
_entity_poly.pdbx_strand_id
1 'polypeptide(L)' 'MRNKYEGFCYRCGKKVGVREGHFERFQGGWRLQHATCAIEHRKLRENNKKRSPDKGGEQDAR' A
#
# COMPACT_ATOMS: atom_id res chain seq x y z
N MET A 1 3.55 2.52 11.96
CA MET A 1 3.30 2.26 13.40
C MET A 1 2.57 0.94 13.56
N ARG A 2 2.91 0.09 14.53
CA ARG A 2 2.16 -1.16 14.79
C ARG A 2 0.89 -0.85 15.58
N ASN A 3 -0.21 -1.56 15.30
CA ASN A 3 -1.49 -1.25 15.93
C ASN A 3 -1.52 -1.64 17.41
N LYS A 4 -1.96 -0.70 18.26
CA LYS A 4 -2.21 -0.94 19.69
C LYS A 4 -3.61 -1.51 19.95
N TYR A 5 -4.55 -1.22 19.05
CA TYR A 5 -5.95 -1.61 19.16
C TYR A 5 -6.33 -2.55 18.01
N GLU A 6 -7.21 -3.50 18.29
CA GLU A 6 -7.85 -4.30 17.26
C GLU A 6 -8.78 -3.44 16.40
N GLY A 7 -9.00 -3.87 15.16
CA GLY A 7 -9.90 -3.19 14.24
C GLY A 7 -10.01 -3.94 12.92
N PHE A 8 -10.43 -3.24 11.88
CA PHE A 8 -10.60 -3.84 10.55
C PHE A 8 -9.58 -3.30 9.55
N CYS A 9 -9.03 -4.21 8.75
CA CYS A 9 -8.14 -3.85 7.67
C CYS A 9 -8.93 -3.18 6.56
N TYR A 10 -8.56 -1.95 6.20
CA TYR A 10 -9.28 -1.24 5.14
C TYR A 10 -9.08 -1.86 3.74
N ARG A 11 -8.05 -2.71 3.54
CA ARG A 11 -7.79 -3.36 2.24
C ARG A 11 -8.64 -4.60 2.02
N CYS A 12 -8.72 -5.48 3.01
CA CYS A 12 -9.37 -6.79 2.88
C CYS A 12 -10.67 -6.92 3.70
N GLY A 13 -10.99 -5.94 4.54
CA GLY A 13 -12.18 -5.93 5.40
C GLY A 13 -12.13 -6.88 6.60
N LYS A 14 -11.06 -7.67 6.77
CA LYS A 14 -10.94 -8.65 7.87
C LYS A 14 -10.45 -8.00 9.17
N LYS A 15 -10.76 -8.66 10.30
CA LYS A 15 -10.28 -8.25 11.63
C LYS A 15 -8.75 -8.34 11.69
N VAL A 16 -8.14 -7.35 12.33
CA VAL A 16 -6.71 -7.23 12.59
C VAL A 16 -6.55 -7.23 14.11
N GLY A 17 -5.91 -8.26 14.66
CA GLY A 17 -5.67 -8.32 16.10
C GLY A 17 -4.63 -7.30 16.55
N VAL A 18 -4.54 -7.12 17.86
CA VAL A 18 -3.60 -6.20 18.49
C VAL A 18 -2.18 -6.60 18.11
N ARG A 19 -1.38 -5.64 17.66
CA ARG A 19 0.02 -5.81 17.21
C ARG A 19 0.23 -6.67 15.95
N GLU A 20 -0.83 -7.06 15.25
CA GLU A 20 -0.75 -7.83 14.00
C GLU A 20 -0.72 -6.96 12.73
N GLY A 21 -1.05 -5.67 12.86
CA GLY A 21 -1.16 -4.75 11.75
C GLY A 21 -0.43 -3.43 11.96
N HIS A 22 -0.68 -2.52 11.02
CA HIS A 22 -0.11 -1.20 10.98
C HIS A 22 -1.19 -0.13 10.82
N PHE A 23 -0.96 0.99 11.49
CA PHE A 23 -1.69 2.22 11.22
C PHE A 23 -1.02 3.01 10.09
N GLU A 24 -1.84 3.40 9.13
CA GLU A 24 -1.49 4.27 8.00
C GLU A 24 -2.30 5.56 8.10
N ARG A 25 -1.67 6.70 7.83
CA ARG A 25 -2.38 7.99 7.79
C ARG A 25 -3.10 8.12 6.46
N PHE A 26 -4.38 8.48 6.49
CA PHE A 26 -5.16 8.76 5.29
C PHE A 26 -6.18 9.87 5.56
N GLN A 27 -6.14 10.95 4.77
CA GLN A 27 -7.05 12.10 4.84
C GLN A 27 -7.27 12.63 6.28
N GLY A 28 -6.19 12.81 7.02
CA GLY A 28 -6.25 13.31 8.42
C GLY A 28 -6.65 12.26 9.47
N GLY A 29 -7.07 11.07 9.06
CA GLY A 29 -7.39 9.95 9.94
C GLY A 29 -6.33 8.85 9.98
N TRP A 30 -6.53 7.88 10.87
CA TRP A 30 -5.76 6.65 10.92
C TRP A 30 -6.59 5.50 10.38
N ARG A 31 -5.99 4.72 9.48
CA ARG A 31 -6.57 3.48 8.97
C ARG A 31 -5.73 2.30 9.43
N LEU A 32 -6.39 1.21 9.75
CA LEU A 32 -5.73 -0.03 10.13
C LEU A 32 -5.56 -0.94 8.91
N GLN A 33 -4.42 -1.60 8.82
CA GLN A 33 -4.08 -2.52 7.75
C GLN A 33 -3.27 -3.70 8.28
N HIS A 34 -3.51 -4.92 7.80
CA HIS A 34 -2.63 -6.05 8.14
C HIS A 34 -1.19 -5.82 7.67
N ALA A 35 -0.22 -6.35 8.42
CA ALA A 35 1.18 -6.33 7.99
C ALA A 35 1.37 -7.06 6.64
N THR A 36 0.69 -8.18 6.45
CA THR A 36 0.71 -8.95 5.20
C THR A 36 0.15 -8.16 4.03
N CYS A 37 -1.03 -7.56 4.17
CA CYS A 37 -1.64 -6.76 3.10
C CYS A 37 -0.79 -5.55 2.68
N ALA A 38 -0.03 -4.97 3.62
CA ALA A 38 0.94 -3.91 3.30
C ALA A 38 2.09 -4.42 2.42
N ILE A 39 2.63 -5.60 2.74
CA ILE A 39 3.72 -6.24 2.00
C ILE A 39 3.26 -6.66 0.60
N GLU A 40 2.10 -7.32 0.50
CA GLU A 40 1.54 -7.78 -0.77
C GLU A 40 1.28 -6.61 -1.72
N HIS A 41 0.70 -5.52 -1.23
CA HIS A 41 0.47 -4.34 -2.05
C HIS A 41 1.76 -3.66 -2.51
N ARG A 42 2.83 -3.67 -1.70
CA ARG A 42 4.16 -3.22 -2.14
C ARG A 42 4.70 -4.11 -3.27
N LYS A 43 4.62 -5.43 -3.12
CA LYS A 43 5.05 -6.39 -4.16
C LYS A 43 4.27 -6.21 -5.47
N LEU A 44 2.96 -5.99 -5.39
CA LEU A 44 2.11 -5.72 -6.55
C LEU A 44 2.53 -4.44 -7.28
N ARG A 45 2.86 -3.36 -6.56
CA ARG A 45 3.36 -2.11 -7.16
C ARG A 45 4.71 -2.28 -7.85
N GLU A 46 5.65 -2.97 -7.21
CA GLU A 46 6.96 -3.25 -7.80
C GLU A 46 6.85 -4.11 -9.07
N ASN A 47 5.98 -5.12 -9.06
CA ASN A 47 5.74 -5.96 -10.23
C ASN A 47 5.01 -5.22 -11.37
N ASN A 48 4.27 -4.15 -11.06
CA ASN A 48 3.66 -3.30 -12.07
C ASN A 48 4.69 -2.31 -12.66
N LYS A 49 5.59 -1.76 -11.82
CA LYS A 49 6.64 -0.84 -12.27
C LYS A 49 7.61 -1.49 -13.27
N LYS A 50 7.90 -2.78 -13.10
CA LYS A 50 8.76 -3.54 -14.04
C LYS A 50 8.10 -3.83 -15.39
N ARG A 51 6.80 -3.60 -15.54
CA ARG A 51 6.03 -3.83 -16.78
C ARG A 51 5.86 -2.60 -17.66
N SER A 52 6.43 -1.46 -17.28
CA SER A 52 6.47 -0.27 -18.11
C SER A 52 7.93 0.14 -18.33
N PRO A 53 8.55 -0.21 -19.46
CA PRO A 53 9.68 0.57 -19.94
C PRO A 53 9.15 1.92 -20.42
N ASP A 54 9.87 2.98 -20.06
CA ASP A 54 9.73 4.37 -20.51
C ASP A 54 9.07 4.53 -21.90
N LYS A 55 8.00 5.31 -21.95
CA LYS A 55 7.65 6.08 -23.15
C LYS A 55 7.71 7.56 -22.82
N GLY A 56 8.80 8.19 -23.26
CA GLY A 56 8.99 9.64 -23.34
C GLY A 56 10.44 9.94 -23.76
N GLY A 57 10.74 10.62 -24.86
CA GLY A 57 9.90 11.22 -25.88
C GLY A 57 10.77 11.60 -27.10
N GLU A 58 10.15 11.55 -28.27
CA GLU A 58 10.68 12.08 -29.54
C GLU A 58 10.28 13.55 -29.66
N GLN A 59 11.26 14.46 -29.56
CA GLN A 59 11.27 15.90 -29.94
C GLN A 59 12.78 16.22 -30.13
N ASP A 60 13.33 16.73 -31.23
CA ASP A 60 12.83 17.66 -32.23
C ASP A 60 13.49 17.38 -33.59
N ALA A 61 12.69 17.50 -34.64
CA ALA A 61 13.17 17.74 -35.99
C ALA A 61 13.37 19.25 -36.18
N ARG A 62 14.61 19.70 -36.37
CA ARG A 62 14.93 20.81 -37.29
C ARG A 62 16.41 20.93 -37.60
#